data_AF-A0A7Y2EDX4-F1
#
_entry.id   AF-A0A7Y2EDX4-F1
#
_cell.length_a   1.000
_cell.length_b   1.000
_cell.length_c   1.000
_cell.angle_alpha   90.00
_cell.angle_beta   90.00
_cell.angle_gamma   90.00
#
_symmetry.space_group_name_H-M   'P 1'
#
loop_
_entity.id
_entity.type
_entity.pdbx_description
1 polymer ?
#
loop_
_entity_poly.entity_id
_entity_poly.type
_entity_poly.pdbx_seq_one_letter_code
_entity_poly.pdbx_strand_id
1 'polypeptide(L)'
;MRISDSAEAAGAEPAPGCSLCPRLVQFRNATSQVHPDWFNGAVPSFGTDDARLLIVGLAPGLRGANRTGRPFTGDFAGDLLYATLIDFGFATGTYG
;
A
#
# COMPACT_ATOMS: atom_id res chain seq x y z
N MET A 1 28.68 1.93 -23.85
CA MET A 1 27.61 2.43 -22.96
C MET A 1 26.27 2.08 -23.59
N ARG A 2 25.77 0.87 -23.37
CA ARG A 2 24.39 0.53 -23.74
C ARG A 2 23.58 0.68 -22.47
N ILE A 3 22.71 1.69 -22.43
CA ILE A 3 21.59 1.66 -21.49
C ILE A 3 20.68 0.58 -22.07
N SER A 4 20.83 -0.65 -21.58
CA SER A 4 19.83 -1.68 -21.82
C SER A 4 18.61 -1.26 -21.04
N ASP A 5 17.75 -0.51 -21.72
CA ASP A 5 16.38 -0.27 -21.32
C ASP A 5 15.71 -1.65 -21.23
N SER A 6 15.54 -2.16 -20.02
CA SER A 6 14.87 -3.43 -19.75
C SER A 6 13.86 -3.27 -18.62
N ALA A 7 13.32 -2.06 -18.47
CA ALA A 7 12.02 -1.89 -17.85
C ALA A 7 10.98 -2.04 -18.96
N GLU A 8 10.80 -3.27 -19.44
CA GLU A 8 9.50 -3.68 -19.93
C GLU A 8 8.50 -3.24 -18.86
N ALA A 9 7.46 -2.49 -19.24
CA ALA A 9 6.54 -1.86 -18.30
C ALA A 9 5.85 -2.93 -17.45
N ALA A 10 6.52 -3.32 -16.36
CA ALA A 10 5.88 -3.96 -15.23
C ALA A 10 4.66 -3.10 -14.91
N GLY A 11 3.51 -3.73 -14.67
CA GLY A 11 2.27 -3.01 -14.38
C GLY A 11 2.48 -1.93 -13.30
N ALA A 12 1.50 -1.03 -13.14
CA ALA A 12 1.62 0.10 -12.22
C ALA A 12 2.04 -0.28 -10.78
N GLU A 13 1.81 -1.53 -10.39
CA GLU A 13 2.19 -2.10 -9.10
C GLU A 13 3.64 -2.62 -9.08
N PRO A 14 4.42 -2.29 -8.03
CA PRO A 14 5.72 -2.89 -7.83
C PRO A 14 5.58 -4.40 -7.55
N ALA A 15 6.52 -5.20 -8.07
CA ALA A 15 6.61 -6.61 -7.68
C ALA A 15 6.79 -6.75 -6.15
N PRO A 16 6.27 -7.82 -5.50
CA PRO A 16 6.37 -7.99 -4.04
C PRO A 16 7.81 -7.91 -3.49
N GLY A 17 8.77 -8.39 -4.27
CA GLY A 17 10.21 -8.36 -3.99
C GLY A 17 10.95 -7.12 -4.52
N CYS A 18 10.25 -6.05 -4.89
CA CYS A 18 10.86 -4.85 -5.45
C CYS A 18 11.96 -4.30 -4.51
N SER A 19 13.16 -4.16 -5.07
CA SER A 19 14.37 -3.76 -4.35
C SER A 19 14.92 -2.40 -4.78
N LEU A 20 14.16 -1.65 -5.59
CA LEU A 20 14.58 -0.36 -6.16
C LEU A 20 14.86 0.74 -5.12
N CYS A 21 14.34 0.59 -3.89
CA CYS A 21 14.48 1.58 -2.82
C CYS A 21 15.25 0.98 -1.63
N PRO A 22 16.60 1.02 -1.61
CA PRO A 22 17.41 0.35 -0.57
C PRO A 22 17.03 0.72 0.86
N ARG A 23 16.72 2.01 1.11
CA ARG A 23 16.25 2.49 2.41
C ARG A 23 14.94 1.82 2.87
N LEU A 24 13.99 1.62 1.94
CA LEU A 24 12.70 0.99 2.24
C LEU A 24 12.85 -0.52 2.41
N VAL A 25 13.72 -1.16 1.63
CA VAL A 25 14.05 -2.58 1.80
C VAL A 25 14.66 -2.81 3.19
N GLN A 26 15.62 -1.98 3.59
CA GLN A 26 16.22 -2.07 4.92
C GLN A 26 15.16 -1.90 6.03
N PHE A 27 14.26 -0.93 5.88
CA PHE A 27 13.17 -0.71 6.82
C PHE A 27 12.25 -1.93 6.92
N ARG A 28 11.74 -2.43 5.79
CA ARG A 28 10.86 -3.61 5.74
C ARG A 28 11.51 -4.84 6.35
N ASN A 29 12.79 -5.08 6.04
CA ASN A 29 13.54 -6.19 6.62
C ASN A 29 13.63 -6.05 8.13
N ALA A 30 13.99 -4.88 8.65
CA ALA A 30 14.04 -4.63 10.09
C ALA A 30 12.67 -4.81 10.76
N THR A 31 11.60 -4.28 10.16
CA THR A 31 10.23 -4.45 10.69
C THR A 31 9.79 -5.91 10.66
N SER A 32 10.11 -6.66 9.61
CA SER A 32 9.76 -8.09 9.53
C SER A 32 10.41 -8.96 10.60
N GLN A 33 11.57 -8.57 11.13
CA GLN A 33 12.20 -9.26 12.26
C GLN A 33 11.47 -8.98 13.58
N VAL A 34 10.96 -7.75 13.75
CA VAL A 34 10.21 -7.34 14.96
C VAL A 34 8.75 -7.82 14.92
N HIS A 35 8.16 -7.84 13.73
CA HIS A 35 6.76 -8.18 13.48
C HIS A 35 6.66 -9.16 12.30
N PRO A 36 7.02 -10.43 12.51
CA PRO A 36 7.06 -11.43 11.43
C PRO A 36 5.69 -11.81 10.87
N ASP A 37 4.62 -11.54 11.62
CA ASP A 37 3.22 -11.77 11.26
C ASP A 37 2.59 -10.61 10.46
N TRP A 38 3.30 -9.49 10.30
CA TRP A 38 2.81 -8.33 9.55
C TRP A 38 3.11 -8.45 8.05
N PHE A 39 2.35 -7.71 7.25
CA PHE A 39 2.51 -7.71 5.80
C PHE A 39 3.93 -7.34 5.32
N ASN A 40 4.53 -6.27 5.86
CA ASN A 40 5.93 -5.84 5.60
C ASN A 40 6.33 -5.78 4.11
N GLY A 41 5.35 -5.53 3.24
CA GLY A 41 5.46 -5.64 1.79
C GLY A 41 5.30 -4.30 1.07
N ALA A 42 5.44 -4.34 -0.26
CA ALA A 42 4.84 -3.31 -1.10
C ALA A 42 3.32 -3.53 -1.07
N VAL A 43 2.59 -2.59 -0.48
CA VAL A 43 1.14 -2.71 -0.29
C VAL A 43 0.45 -2.52 -1.64
N PRO A 44 -0.34 -3.50 -2.13
CA PRO A 44 -1.01 -3.38 -3.41
C PRO A 44 -2.15 -2.36 -3.35
N SER A 45 -2.40 -1.68 -4.47
CA SER A 45 -3.66 -0.95 -4.65
C SER A 45 -4.87 -1.90 -4.58
N PHE A 46 -6.03 -1.36 -4.23
CA PHE A 46 -7.29 -2.11 -4.23
C PHE A 46 -8.43 -1.26 -4.80
N GLY A 47 -9.43 -1.92 -5.37
CA GLY A 47 -10.57 -1.29 -6.02
C GLY A 47 -10.93 -2.01 -7.31
N THR A 48 -11.83 -1.43 -8.09
CA THR A 48 -12.16 -1.90 -9.44
C THR A 48 -11.56 -0.95 -10.47
N ASP A 49 -11.20 -1.48 -11.65
CA ASP A 49 -10.59 -0.68 -12.72
C ASP A 49 -11.56 0.36 -13.33
N ASP A 50 -12.87 0.19 -13.11
CA ASP A 50 -13.95 1.10 -13.52
C ASP A 50 -14.34 2.12 -12.43
N ALA A 51 -13.55 2.24 -11.36
CA ALA A 51 -13.81 3.19 -10.29
C ALA A 51 -13.85 4.64 -10.81
N ARG A 52 -14.86 5.39 -10.36
CA ARG A 52 -15.05 6.81 -10.72
C ARG A 52 -14.32 7.80 -9.81
N LEU A 53 -13.66 7.29 -8.77
CA LEU A 53 -12.89 8.06 -7.79
C LEU A 53 -11.61 7.30 -7.44
N LEU A 54 -10.45 7.96 -7.56
CA LEU A 54 -9.16 7.43 -7.16
C LEU A 54 -8.65 8.20 -5.94
N ILE A 55 -8.31 7.47 -4.87
CA ILE A 55 -7.68 8.04 -3.68
C ILE A 55 -6.19 7.70 -3.69
N VAL A 56 -5.34 8.73 -3.79
CA VAL A 56 -3.88 8.59 -3.80
C VAL A 56 -3.33 9.01 -2.44
N GLY A 57 -2.72 8.06 -1.73
CA GLY A 57 -2.00 8.32 -0.48
C GLY A 57 -0.52 8.62 -0.68
N LEU A 58 0.16 9.00 0.41
CA LEU A 58 1.60 9.26 0.38
C LEU A 58 2.44 7.98 0.49
N ALA A 59 2.24 7.19 1.55
CA ALA A 59 2.97 5.95 1.82
C ALA A 59 2.22 5.11 2.88
N PRO A 60 2.48 3.79 2.96
CA PRO A 60 1.95 2.95 4.03
C PRO A 60 2.40 3.40 5.42
N GLY A 61 1.44 3.61 6.34
CA GLY A 61 1.71 3.78 7.76
C GLY A 61 2.25 2.48 8.38
N LEU A 62 3.21 2.59 9.29
CA LEU A 62 3.87 1.43 9.92
C LEU A 62 2.87 0.45 10.58
N ARG A 63 1.90 0.98 11.34
CA ARG A 63 0.88 0.18 12.04
C ARG A 63 -0.42 0.00 11.26
N GLY A 64 -0.61 0.78 10.20
CA GLY A 64 -1.71 0.65 9.26
C GLY A 64 -1.37 -0.31 8.14
N ALA A 65 -1.29 0.20 6.92
CA ALA A 65 -1.10 -0.61 5.72
C ALA A 65 0.17 -1.49 5.70
N ASN A 66 1.27 -1.10 6.38
CA ASN A 66 2.44 -1.98 6.49
C ASN A 66 2.17 -3.22 7.35
N ARG A 67 1.25 -3.13 8.32
CA ARG A 67 0.77 -4.26 9.12
C ARG A 67 -0.31 -5.04 8.39
N THR A 68 -1.34 -4.34 7.90
CA THR A 68 -2.58 -4.95 7.39
C THR A 68 -2.49 -5.39 5.93
N GLY A 69 -1.55 -4.86 5.16
CA GLY A 69 -1.42 -5.13 3.72
C GLY A 69 -2.51 -4.49 2.87
N ARG A 70 -3.34 -3.61 3.44
CA ARG A 70 -4.41 -2.91 2.73
C ARG A 70 -4.28 -1.39 2.91
N PRO A 71 -4.30 -0.60 1.82
CA PRO A 71 -4.24 0.85 1.90
C PRO A 71 -5.26 1.42 2.90
N PHE A 72 -4.81 2.41 3.68
CA PHE A 72 -5.61 3.13 4.67
C PHE A 72 -6.34 2.23 5.69
N THR A 73 -5.81 1.06 6.05
CA THR A 73 -6.49 0.16 7.02
C THR A 73 -5.61 -0.07 8.25
N GLY A 74 -6.19 0.04 9.45
CA GLY A 74 -5.51 -0.24 10.72
C GLY A 74 -4.78 0.95 11.35
N ASP A 75 -5.04 2.18 10.89
CA ASP A 75 -4.55 3.42 11.49
C ASP A 75 -5.58 4.56 11.35
N PHE A 76 -5.31 5.69 12.02
CA PHE A 76 -6.22 6.83 12.09
C PHE A 76 -6.53 7.47 10.73
N ALA A 77 -5.61 7.38 9.76
CA ALA A 77 -5.89 7.89 8.41
C ALA A 77 -7.02 7.10 7.75
N GLY A 78 -7.05 5.79 8.00
CA GLY A 78 -8.14 4.90 7.62
C GLY A 78 -9.47 5.23 8.27
N ASP A 79 -9.47 5.46 9.59
CA ASP A 79 -10.68 5.76 10.35
C ASP A 79 -11.40 6.98 9.77
N LEU A 80 -10.66 8.06 9.51
CA LEU A 80 -11.21 9.28 8.93
C LEU A 80 -11.66 9.06 7.47
N LEU A 81 -10.81 8.43 6.65
CA LEU A 81 -11.09 8.26 5.23
C LEU A 81 -12.31 7.38 4.99
N TYR A 82 -12.36 6.18 5.58
CA TYR A 82 -13.43 5.24 5.33
C TYR A 82 -14.76 5.71 5.92
N ALA A 83 -14.77 6.37 7.08
CA ALA A 83 -15.98 7.01 7.60
C ALA A 83 -16.53 8.04 6.60
N THR A 84 -15.66 8.91 6.08
CA THR A 84 -16.04 9.90 5.06
C THR A 84 -16.56 9.22 3.79
N LEU A 85 -15.87 8.20 3.28
CA LEU A 85 -16.31 7.48 2.06
C LEU A 85 -17.67 6.81 2.27
N ILE A 86 -17.96 6.27 3.46
CA ILE A 86 -19.27 5.70 3.79
C ILE A 86 -20.34 6.80 3.79
N ASP A 87 -20.08 7.95 4.43
CA ASP A 87 -21.04 9.06 4.51
C ASP A 87 -21.45 9.59 3.12
N PHE A 88 -20.53 9.54 2.15
CA PHE A 88 -20.78 9.97 0.76
C PHE A 88 -21.17 8.82 -0.19
N GLY A 89 -21.36 7.59 0.33
CA GLY A 89 -21.81 6.44 -0.48
C GLY A 89 -20.76 5.86 -1.44
N PHE A 90 -19.47 6.12 -1.19
CA PHE A 90 -18.34 5.57 -1.93
C PHE A 90 -17.77 4.27 -1.33
N ALA A 91 -18.19 3.89 -0.12
CA ALA A 91 -17.77 2.66 0.53
C ALA A 91 -18.90 2.01 1.35
N THR A 92 -18.76 0.72 1.64
CA THR A 92 -19.68 -0.05 2.48
C THR A 92 -18.91 -0.97 3.43
N GLY A 93 -19.44 -1.20 4.62
CA GLY A 93 -18.85 -2.13 5.60
C GLY A 93 -18.30 -1.41 6.84
N THR A 94 -17.41 -2.08 7.55
CA THR A 94 -16.78 -1.57 8.77
C THR A 94 -15.27 -1.64 8.63
N TYR A 95 -14.59 -0.53 8.87
CA TYR A 95 -13.15 -0.39 8.71
C TYR A 95 -12.54 0.08 10.03
N GLY A 96 -11.43 -0.55 10.44
CA GLY A 96 -10.68 -0.30 11.67
C GLY A 96 -9.30 -0.94 11.64
#